data_AF-A0A3D1JLU2-F1
#
_entry.id   AF-A0A3D1JLU2-F1
#
_cell.length_a   1.000
_cell.length_b   1.000
_cell.length_c   1.000
_cell.angle_alpha   90.00
_cell.angle_beta   90.00
_cell.angle_gamma   90.00
#
_symmetry.space_group_name_H-M   'P 1'
#
loop_
_entity.id
_entity.type
_entity.pdbx_description
1 polymer ?
#
loop_
_entity_poly.entity_id
_entity_poly.type
_entity_poly.pdbx_seq_one_letter_code
_entity_poly.pdbx_strand_id
1 'polypeptide(L)'
;VGPSEKTVLDGTYQPLARPIFIYVNAKSLAKPEVKKFVEFFMKEGAQLAKEVKYVPLPADAYKTALEHIAKGKKGTVFGGKNEVGITISELLKREASL
;
A
#
# COMPACT_ATOMS: atom_id res chain seq x y z
N VAL A 1 -5.64 21.78 8.33
CA VAL A 1 -4.20 21.59 8.03
C VAL A 1 -4.02 21.69 6.52
N GLY A 2 -2.93 22.29 6.01
CA GLY A 2 -2.68 22.46 4.57
C GLY A 2 -2.09 21.22 3.88
N PRO A 3 -2.10 21.16 2.53
CA PRO A 3 -1.54 20.04 1.78
C PRO A 3 0.00 20.03 1.84
N SER A 4 0.56 18.89 2.24
CA SER A 4 2.01 18.62 2.17
C SER A 4 2.25 17.11 2.27
N GLU A 5 3.42 16.63 1.86
CA GLU A 5 3.80 15.22 2.06
C GLU A 5 3.68 14.81 3.53
N LYS A 6 4.15 15.66 4.45
CA LYS A 6 4.04 15.43 5.90
C LYS A 6 2.59 15.22 6.35
N THR A 7 1.70 16.13 5.95
CA THR A 7 0.30 16.14 6.40
C THR A 7 -0.53 15.03 5.75
N VAL A 8 -0.10 14.53 4.60
CA VAL A 8 -0.63 13.30 3.98
C VAL A 8 -0.18 12.06 4.75
N LEU A 9 1.12 11.95 5.07
CA LEU A 9 1.70 10.78 5.73
C LEU A 9 1.24 10.62 7.19
N ASP A 10 1.08 11.73 7.92
CA ASP A 10 0.58 11.73 9.30
C ASP A 10 -0.95 11.70 9.42
N GLY A 11 -1.66 11.63 8.29
CA GLY A 11 -3.12 11.46 8.26
C GLY A 11 -3.92 12.72 8.61
N THR A 12 -3.28 13.86 8.83
CA THR A 12 -3.98 15.12 9.19
C THR A 12 -4.61 15.84 7.99
N TYR A 13 -4.18 15.52 6.77
CA TYR A 13 -4.76 16.04 5.51
C TYR A 13 -5.85 15.12 4.96
N GLN A 14 -6.98 15.08 5.67
CA GLN A 14 -8.17 14.31 5.31
C GLN A 14 -9.36 15.23 4.99
N PRO A 15 -10.33 14.82 4.16
CA PRO A 15 -10.47 13.51 3.47
C PRO A 15 -9.81 13.47 2.07
N LEU A 16 -9.01 14.48 1.73
CA LEU A 16 -8.52 14.69 0.36
C LEU A 16 -7.29 13.85 0.00
N ALA A 17 -6.74 13.08 0.94
CA ALA A 17 -5.68 12.11 0.69
C ALA A 17 -6.13 10.69 1.03
N ARG A 18 -5.74 9.73 0.18
CA ARG A 18 -6.03 8.31 0.39
C ARG A 18 -4.90 7.44 -0.17
N PRO A 19 -4.67 6.25 0.40
CA PRO A 19 -3.80 5.24 -0.21
C PRO A 19 -4.41 4.72 -1.53
N ILE A 20 -3.55 4.33 -2.46
CA ILE A 20 -3.90 3.67 -3.71
C ILE A 20 -3.43 2.22 -3.63
N PHE A 21 -4.27 1.29 -4.06
CA PHE A 21 -3.99 -0.14 -4.03
C PHE A 21 -3.95 -0.72 -5.43
N ILE A 22 -3.07 -1.71 -5.63
CA ILE A 22 -3.16 -2.63 -6.75
C ILE A 22 -3.69 -3.97 -6.24
N TYR A 23 -4.62 -4.58 -7.00
CA TYR A 23 -5.18 -5.88 -6.67
C TYR A 23 -4.58 -6.93 -7.58
N VAL A 24 -3.97 -7.95 -6.98
CA VAL A 24 -3.34 -9.05 -7.70
C VAL A 24 -4.15 -10.31 -7.47
N ASN A 25 -4.59 -10.96 -8.55
CA ASN A 25 -5.25 -12.25 -8.44
C ASN A 25 -4.25 -13.30 -7.91
N ALA A 26 -4.62 -14.00 -6.83
CA ALA A 26 -3.72 -14.96 -6.17
C ALA A 26 -3.29 -16.12 -7.08
N LYS A 27 -4.14 -16.56 -8.02
CA LYS A 27 -3.78 -17.59 -9.01
C LYS A 27 -2.79 -17.03 -10.03
N SER A 28 -2.97 -15.79 -10.46
CA SER A 28 -2.05 -15.12 -11.39
C SER A 28 -0.67 -14.90 -10.79
N LEU A 29 -0.55 -14.72 -9.47
CA LEU A 29 0.73 -14.53 -8.79
C LEU A 29 1.66 -15.76 -8.89
N ALA A 30 1.13 -16.94 -9.23
CA ALA A 30 1.94 -18.13 -9.54
C ALA A 30 2.70 -18.01 -10.88
N LYS A 31 2.27 -17.09 -11.77
CA LYS A 31 2.96 -16.83 -13.04
C LYS A 31 4.23 -16.00 -12.79
N PRO A 32 5.41 -16.44 -13.25
CA PRO A 32 6.67 -15.74 -12.99
C PRO A 32 6.68 -14.27 -13.40
N GLU A 33 6.07 -13.94 -14.54
CA GLU A 33 6.00 -12.58 -15.08
C GLU A 33 5.14 -11.66 -14.20
N VAL A 34 4.04 -12.17 -13.64
CA VAL A 34 3.18 -11.41 -12.73
C VAL A 34 3.89 -11.17 -11.41
N LYS A 35 4.54 -12.21 -10.86
CA LYS A 35 5.32 -12.08 -9.62
C LYS A 35 6.43 -11.04 -9.78
N LYS A 36 7.20 -11.10 -10.87
CA LYS A 36 8.26 -10.13 -11.17
C LYS A 36 7.72 -8.71 -11.31
N PHE A 37 6.57 -8.53 -11.97
CA PHE A 37 5.95 -7.21 -12.10
C PHE A 37 5.57 -6.63 -10.73
N VAL A 38 4.93 -7.42 -9.86
CA VAL A 38 4.53 -6.95 -8.51
C VAL A 38 5.76 -6.64 -7.66
N GLU A 39 6.79 -7.47 -7.71
CA GLU A 39 8.06 -7.22 -7.00
C GLU A 39 8.75 -5.94 -7.49
N PHE A 40 8.81 -5.72 -8.80
CA PHE A 40 9.31 -4.48 -9.40
C PHE A 40 8.49 -3.27 -8.95
N PHE A 41 7.17 -3.35 -9.03
CA PHE A 41 6.26 -2.27 -8.63
C PHE A 41 6.49 -1.86 -7.17
N MET A 42 6.73 -2.82 -6.27
CA MET A 42 6.99 -2.53 -4.85
C MET A 42 8.41 -2.04 -4.58
N LYS A 43 9.41 -2.47 -5.36
CA LYS A 43 10.81 -2.03 -5.21
C LYS A 43 11.04 -0.62 -5.75
N GLU A 44 10.50 -0.33 -6.93
CA GLU A 44 10.69 0.96 -7.62
C GLU A 44 9.58 1.98 -7.32
N GLY A 45 8.47 1.52 -6.71
CA GLY A 45 7.25 2.31 -6.55
C GLY A 45 7.45 3.63 -5.81
N ALA A 46 8.33 3.70 -4.82
CA ALA A 46 8.60 4.95 -4.09
C ALA A 46 9.23 6.03 -4.98
N GLN A 47 10.18 5.63 -5.82
CA GLN A 47 10.84 6.55 -6.76
C GLN A 47 9.88 7.00 -7.86
N LEU A 48 9.20 6.03 -8.49
CA LEU A 48 8.26 6.30 -9.58
C LEU A 48 7.08 7.15 -9.12
N ALA A 49 6.55 6.92 -7.90
CA ALA A 49 5.49 7.74 -7.32
C ALA A 49 5.90 9.22 -7.24
N LYS A 50 7.12 9.51 -6.74
CA LYS A 50 7.62 10.88 -6.65
C LYS A 50 7.76 11.54 -8.03
N GLU A 51 8.24 10.79 -9.02
CA GLU A 51 8.42 11.29 -10.40
C GLU A 51 7.10 11.80 -10.98
N VAL A 52 6.01 11.04 -10.78
CA VAL A 52 4.67 11.39 -11.24
C VAL A 52 3.85 12.20 -10.23
N LYS A 53 4.51 12.80 -9.23
CA LYS A 53 3.92 13.73 -8.22
C LYS A 53 2.95 13.09 -7.22
N TYR A 54 2.99 11.78 -7.03
CA TYR A 54 2.36 11.12 -5.89
C TYR A 54 3.23 11.22 -4.63
N VAL A 55 2.58 11.04 -3.47
CA VAL A 55 3.24 10.85 -2.18
C VAL A 55 3.62 9.37 -2.05
N PRO A 56 4.91 9.02 -1.90
CA PRO A 56 5.33 7.64 -1.69
C PRO A 56 4.82 7.12 -0.36
N LEU A 57 4.64 5.80 -0.25
CA LEU A 57 4.36 5.21 1.05
C LEU A 57 5.61 5.24 1.95
N PRO A 58 5.43 5.14 3.27
CA PRO A 58 6.51 4.81 4.19
C PRO A 58 7.27 3.53 3.76
N ALA A 59 8.58 3.46 4.01
CA ALA A 59 9.43 2.36 3.56
C ALA A 59 9.03 0.98 4.13
N ASP A 60 8.53 0.96 5.36
CA ASP A 60 7.97 -0.22 6.02
C ASP A 60 6.75 -0.77 5.26
N ALA A 61 5.92 0.08 4.67
CA ALA A 61 4.76 -0.35 3.87
C ALA A 61 5.17 -1.18 2.65
N TYR A 62 6.21 -0.76 1.92
CA TYR A 62 6.74 -1.52 0.78
C TYR A 62 7.34 -2.86 1.22
N LYS A 63 8.07 -2.85 2.34
CA LYS A 63 8.64 -4.08 2.93
C LYS A 63 7.53 -5.07 3.32
N THR A 64 6.53 -4.60 4.06
CA THR A 64 5.38 -5.44 4.47
C THR A 64 4.60 -5.96 3.27
N ALA A 65 4.41 -5.16 2.22
CA ALA A 65 3.76 -5.61 0.99
C ALA A 65 4.55 -6.74 0.30
N LEU A 66 5.88 -6.60 0.18
CA LEU A 66 6.75 -7.66 -0.35
C LEU A 66 6.70 -8.95 0.50
N GLU A 67 6.68 -8.82 1.83
CA GLU A 67 6.52 -9.96 2.73
C GLU A 67 5.16 -10.65 2.56
N HIS A 68 4.08 -9.90 2.40
CA HIS A 68 2.75 -10.46 2.13
C HIS A 68 2.72 -11.26 0.82
N ILE A 69 3.37 -10.73 -0.24
CA ILE A 69 3.51 -11.43 -1.52
C ILE A 69 4.34 -12.70 -1.36
N ALA A 70 5.47 -12.64 -0.65
CA ALA A 70 6.33 -13.80 -0.40
C ALA A 70 5.63 -14.90 0.40
N LYS A 71 4.80 -14.52 1.38
CA LYS A 71 4.01 -15.43 2.22
C LYS A 71 2.68 -15.87 1.57
N GLY A 72 2.33 -15.32 0.41
CA GLY A 72 1.05 -15.58 -0.25
C GLY A 72 -0.17 -15.17 0.58
N LYS A 73 -0.04 -14.13 1.42
CA LYS A 73 -1.13 -13.63 2.27
C LYS A 73 -2.25 -13.07 1.39
N LYS A 74 -3.49 -13.47 1.69
CA LYS A 74 -4.70 -13.08 0.94
C LYS A 74 -5.64 -12.27 1.84
N GLY A 75 -6.64 -11.64 1.23
CA GLY A 75 -7.65 -10.86 1.93
C GLY A 75 -7.29 -9.38 2.08
N THR A 76 -8.09 -8.66 2.88
CA THR A 76 -7.94 -7.23 3.12
C THR A 76 -8.02 -6.94 4.62
N VAL A 77 -7.20 -6.01 5.10
CA VAL A 77 -7.25 -5.52 6.48
C VAL A 77 -8.40 -4.54 6.73
N PHE A 78 -9.08 -4.10 5.66
CA PHE A 78 -10.20 -3.15 5.75
C PHE A 78 -11.53 -3.81 6.14
N GLY A 79 -11.64 -5.14 6.15
CA GLY A 79 -12.86 -5.84 6.61
C GLY A 79 -14.16 -5.39 5.94
N GLY A 80 -14.10 -4.86 4.70
CA GLY A 80 -15.26 -4.33 3.97
C GLY A 80 -15.74 -2.95 4.43
N LYS A 81 -15.03 -2.27 5.33
CA LYS A 81 -15.35 -0.92 5.80
C LYS A 81 -14.32 0.09 5.31
N ASN A 82 -14.80 1.17 4.71
CA ASN A 82 -13.95 2.31 4.39
C ASN A 82 -13.66 3.08 5.68
N GLU A 83 -12.44 3.00 6.16
CA GLU A 83 -12.01 3.79 7.31
C GLU A 83 -11.30 5.07 6.86
N VAL A 84 -11.85 6.20 7.29
CA VAL A 84 -11.29 7.53 7.05
C VAL A 84 -10.44 7.93 8.25
N GLY A 85 -9.27 8.50 8.00
CA GLY A 85 -8.40 9.02 9.06
C GLY A 85 -7.42 8.03 9.68
N ILE A 86 -7.27 6.81 9.13
CA ILE A 86 -6.23 5.88 9.55
C ILE A 86 -4.92 6.14 8.83
N THR A 87 -3.80 6.12 9.56
CA THR A 87 -2.46 6.23 8.97
C THR A 87 -2.02 4.90 8.34
N ILE A 88 -1.05 4.96 7.43
CA ILE A 88 -0.48 3.73 6.81
C ILE A 88 0.12 2.83 7.88
N SER A 89 0.82 3.38 8.86
CA SER A 89 1.44 2.59 9.94
C SER A 89 0.41 1.87 10.81
N GLU A 90 -0.74 2.49 11.11
CA GLU A 90 -1.83 1.82 11.81
C GLU A 90 -2.47 0.73 10.96
N LEU A 91 -2.63 0.98 9.66
CA LEU A 91 -3.17 0.00 8.72
C LEU A 91 -2.28 -1.25 8.61
N LEU A 92 -0.96 -1.08 8.57
CA LEU A 92 0.00 -2.20 8.46
C LEU A 92 0.02 -3.10 9.70
N LYS A 93 -0.33 -2.57 10.87
CA LYS A 93 -0.42 -3.34 12.12
C LYS A 93 -1.68 -4.20 12.20
N ARG A 94 -2.67 -3.97 11.32
CA ARG A 94 -3.90 -4.74 11.31
C ARG A 94 -3.68 -6.11 10.67
N GLU A 95 -4.33 -7.09 11.25
CA GLU A 95 -4.43 -8.41 10.65
C GLU A 95 -5.64 -8.47 9.71
N ALA A 96 -5.51 -9.23 8.62
CA ALA A 96 -6.61 -9.41 7.68
C ALA A 96 -7.60 -10.41 8.29
N SER A 97 -8.86 -10.03 8.39
CA SER A 97 -9.95 -10.99 8.60
C SER A 97 -10.22 -11.68 7.26
N LEU A 98 -10.11 -13.01 7.23
CA LEU A 98 -10.54 -13.83 6.08
C LEU A 98 -12.07 -13.98 6.07
#